data_AF-A0A1G6BPF3-F1
#
_entry.id   AF-A0A1G6BPF3-F1
#
_cell.length_a   1.000
_cell.length_b   1.000
_cell.length_c   1.000
_cell.angle_alpha   90.00
_cell.angle_beta   90.00
_cell.angle_gamma   90.00
#
_symmetry.space_group_name_H-M   'P 1'
#
loop_
_entity.id
_entity.type
_entity.pdbx_description
1 polymer ?
#
loop_
_entity_poly.entity_id
_entity_poly.type
_entity_poly.pdbx_seq_one_letter_code
_entity_poly.pdbx_strand_id
1 'polypeptide(L)'
;MDIVKRNVKDSLFTHMFGDDSKEYLLQLYQALHPEDSKAAVEDLDLISIENVLTNDIYNDLGFTVNDRLVILVEAQSTWSENILIRLLMYLGKTYQNYIYARSELKARLYSEAKIKIPKAELYVIYAGPQGHKPSVLSFKDEFLGEEGKVDLIANVIYADEELKQAYGDYRESIGEERGKQQGLQLGLQKGADNERPCNIRSVMESFGISAEEAMSILKIPENQFARYMELLK
;
A
#
# COMPACT_ATOMS: atom_id res chain seq x y z
N MET A 1 -4.02 28.45 23.24
CA MET A 1 -4.74 28.05 22.01
C MET A 1 -4.02 26.83 21.47
N ASP A 2 -4.56 25.66 21.77
CA ASP A 2 -4.00 24.38 21.34
C ASP A 2 -4.10 24.28 19.82
N ILE A 3 -2.93 24.25 19.18
CA ILE A 3 -2.81 23.92 17.76
C ILE A 3 -3.18 22.44 17.67
N VAL A 4 -4.40 22.18 17.21
CA VAL A 4 -4.85 20.84 16.82
C VAL A 4 -3.86 20.35 15.75
N LYS A 5 -2.86 19.56 16.16
CA LYS A 5 -2.13 18.66 15.28
C LYS A 5 -3.16 17.64 14.77
N ARG A 6 -3.87 18.01 13.70
CA ARG A 6 -4.61 17.04 12.90
C ARG A 6 -3.59 16.00 12.47
N ASN A 7 -3.80 14.77 12.90
CA ASN A 7 -2.92 13.65 12.60
C ASN A 7 -2.75 13.56 11.07
N VAL A 8 -1.56 13.92 10.57
CA VAL A 8 -1.11 13.69 9.18
C VAL A 8 -0.81 12.19 8.95
N LYS A 9 -1.54 11.34 9.66
CA LYS A 9 -1.55 9.88 9.62
C LYS A 9 -2.96 9.35 9.39
N ASP A 10 -3.89 10.20 8.96
CA ASP A 10 -4.98 9.70 8.10
C ASP A 10 -4.30 9.15 6.86
N SER A 11 -4.25 7.83 6.85
CA SER A 11 -3.26 7.01 6.19
C SER A 11 -3.24 7.29 4.69
N LEU A 12 -2.04 7.31 4.09
CA LEU A 12 -1.84 7.28 2.63
C LEU A 12 -2.72 6.23 1.94
N PHE A 13 -3.15 5.21 2.69
CA PHE A 13 -4.11 4.19 2.28
C PHE A 13 -5.54 4.71 2.13
N THR A 14 -6.07 5.50 3.06
CA THR A 14 -7.44 6.05 2.97
C THR A 14 -7.59 7.03 1.81
N HIS A 15 -6.49 7.66 1.36
CA HIS A 15 -6.48 8.58 0.21
C HIS A 15 -6.15 7.91 -1.14
N MET A 16 -5.61 6.68 -1.13
CA MET A 16 -5.33 5.91 -2.35
C MET A 16 -6.56 5.16 -2.89
N PHE A 17 -7.65 5.14 -2.13
CA PHE A 17 -8.86 4.40 -2.47
C PHE A 17 -10.07 5.34 -2.36
N GLY A 18 -10.56 5.81 -3.50
CA GLY A 18 -11.94 6.31 -3.59
C GLY A 18 -12.93 5.15 -3.45
N ASP A 19 -14.21 5.47 -3.22
CA ASP A 19 -15.28 4.48 -3.05
C ASP A 19 -15.33 3.46 -4.20
N ASP A 20 -15.08 3.91 -5.44
CA ASP A 20 -15.08 3.09 -6.66
C ASP A 20 -14.03 1.94 -6.66
N SER A 21 -12.89 2.12 -5.98
CA SER A 21 -11.82 1.10 -5.94
C SER A 21 -12.14 -0.06 -4.99
N LYS A 22 -13.03 0.15 -4.02
CA LYS A 22 -13.45 -0.90 -3.09
C LYS A 22 -14.49 -1.84 -3.71
N GLU A 23 -15.25 -1.38 -4.71
CA GLU A 23 -16.20 -2.22 -5.43
C GLU A 23 -15.48 -3.33 -6.21
N TYR A 24 -14.39 -2.99 -6.92
CA TYR A 24 -13.53 -3.99 -7.58
C TYR A 24 -12.88 -4.96 -6.59
N LEU A 25 -12.47 -4.45 -5.41
CA LEU A 25 -11.94 -5.30 -4.37
C LEU A 25 -12.99 -6.28 -3.81
N LEU A 26 -14.23 -5.83 -3.65
CA LEU A 26 -15.34 -6.68 -3.23
C LEU A 26 -15.62 -7.77 -4.27
N GLN A 27 -15.61 -7.43 -5.56
CA GLN A 27 -15.76 -8.41 -6.65
C GLN A 27 -14.66 -9.47 -6.60
N LEU A 28 -13.41 -9.04 -6.42
CA LEU A 28 -12.28 -9.97 -6.25
C LEU A 28 -12.47 -10.86 -5.01
N TYR A 29 -12.90 -10.29 -3.87
CA TYR A 29 -13.18 -11.06 -2.67
C TYR A 29 -14.30 -12.09 -2.88
N GLN A 30 -15.41 -11.70 -3.52
CA GLN A 30 -16.53 -12.60 -3.80
C GLN A 30 -16.17 -13.71 -4.80
N ALA A 31 -15.24 -13.45 -5.73
CA ALA A 31 -14.69 -14.47 -6.61
C ALA A 31 -13.87 -15.53 -5.84
N LEU A 32 -13.16 -15.10 -4.78
CA LEU A 32 -12.41 -15.99 -3.89
C LEU A 32 -13.31 -16.73 -2.88
N HIS A 33 -14.37 -16.08 -2.44
CA HIS A 33 -15.31 -16.54 -1.42
C HIS A 33 -16.75 -16.47 -1.93
N PRO A 34 -17.13 -17.31 -2.91
CA PRO A 34 -18.49 -17.32 -3.43
C PRO A 34 -19.54 -17.67 -2.37
N GLU A 35 -19.12 -18.35 -1.28
CA GLU A 35 -19.96 -18.62 -0.12
C GLU A 35 -20.34 -17.37 0.69
N ASP A 36 -19.54 -16.30 0.63
CA ASP A 36 -19.72 -15.07 1.41
C ASP A 36 -20.32 -13.93 0.56
N SER A 37 -21.45 -14.23 -0.10
CA SER A 37 -22.21 -13.27 -0.92
C SER A 37 -22.80 -12.08 -0.15
N LYS A 38 -22.68 -12.05 1.18
CA LYS A 38 -23.22 -10.99 2.04
C LYS A 38 -22.21 -9.91 2.40
N ALA A 39 -20.91 -10.15 2.13
CA ALA A 39 -19.89 -9.14 2.34
C ALA A 39 -20.22 -7.88 1.53
N ALA A 40 -20.11 -6.73 2.17
CA ALA A 40 -20.36 -5.43 1.57
C ALA A 40 -19.08 -4.59 1.57
N VAL A 41 -19.03 -3.54 0.76
CA VAL A 41 -17.85 -2.67 0.59
C VAL A 41 -17.35 -2.11 1.93
N GLU A 42 -18.25 -1.88 2.87
CA GLU A 42 -17.98 -1.34 4.20
C GLU A 42 -17.23 -2.32 5.10
N ASP A 43 -17.30 -3.62 4.81
CA ASP A 43 -16.60 -4.67 5.56
C ASP A 43 -15.13 -4.80 5.14
N LEU A 44 -14.74 -4.15 4.04
CA LEU A 44 -13.40 -4.21 3.46
C LEU A 44 -12.51 -3.04 3.90
N ASP A 45 -11.41 -3.42 4.54
CA ASP A 45 -10.33 -2.53 4.94
C ASP A 45 -9.05 -2.91 4.21
N LEU A 46 -8.60 -2.06 3.29
CA LEU A 46 -7.34 -2.27 2.57
C LEU A 46 -6.15 -2.12 3.50
N ILE A 47 -5.18 -3.02 3.34
CA ILE A 47 -3.97 -3.04 4.14
C ILE A 47 -2.77 -2.76 3.25
N SER A 48 -1.88 -1.90 3.75
CA SER A 48 -0.52 -1.80 3.20
C SER A 48 0.17 -3.14 3.30
N ILE A 49 0.39 -3.79 2.16
CA ILE A 49 1.57 -4.65 2.06
C ILE A 49 2.72 -3.71 1.70
N GLU A 50 3.42 -3.23 2.73
CA GLU A 50 4.71 -2.57 2.53
C GLU A 50 5.66 -3.64 1.98
N ASN A 51 6.12 -3.47 0.74
CA ASN A 51 6.99 -4.44 0.09
C ASN A 51 8.29 -4.58 0.89
N VAL A 52 8.47 -5.71 1.57
CA VAL A 52 9.63 -5.99 2.44
C VAL A 52 10.87 -6.35 1.63
N LEU A 53 10.71 -6.73 0.35
CA LEU A 53 11.76 -7.34 -0.46
C LEU A 53 12.42 -6.37 -1.44
N THR A 54 11.74 -5.33 -1.90
CA THR A 54 12.24 -4.40 -2.93
C THR A 54 11.61 -3.01 -2.80
N ASN A 55 12.30 -1.97 -3.26
CA ASN A 55 11.72 -0.64 -3.53
C ASN A 55 10.83 -0.62 -4.79
N ASP A 56 10.58 -1.79 -5.41
CA ASP A 56 9.75 -1.94 -6.60
C ASP A 56 8.29 -2.18 -6.24
N ILE A 57 7.41 -1.62 -7.07
CA ILE A 57 5.97 -1.71 -6.97
C ILE A 57 5.56 -2.98 -7.71
N TYR A 58 5.47 -4.11 -7.01
CA TYR A 58 4.78 -5.29 -7.55
C TYR A 58 3.36 -5.40 -6.98
N ASN A 59 2.49 -6.02 -7.77
CA ASN A 59 1.03 -6.02 -7.71
C ASN A 59 0.41 -6.78 -6.51
N ASP A 60 1.13 -6.97 -5.42
CA ASP A 60 0.60 -7.74 -4.30
C ASP A 60 -0.48 -6.94 -3.57
N LEU A 61 -1.47 -7.67 -3.12
CA LEU A 61 -2.67 -7.12 -2.55
C LEU A 61 -2.87 -7.69 -1.15
N GLY A 62 -3.05 -6.79 -0.18
CA GLY A 62 -3.44 -7.14 1.18
C GLY A 62 -4.68 -6.38 1.56
N PHE A 63 -5.66 -7.09 2.12
CA PHE A 63 -6.84 -6.47 2.70
C PHE A 63 -7.41 -7.33 3.81
N THR A 64 -8.19 -6.72 4.68
CA THR A 64 -9.02 -7.42 5.65
C THR A 64 -10.48 -7.35 5.25
N VAL A 65 -11.18 -8.46 5.47
CA VAL A 65 -12.64 -8.53 5.43
C VAL A 65 -13.07 -9.23 6.70
N ASN A 66 -13.89 -8.56 7.52
CA ASN A 66 -14.30 -9.09 8.82
C ASN A 66 -13.11 -9.52 9.70
N ASP A 67 -13.00 -10.82 10.03
CA ASP A 67 -11.91 -11.40 10.83
C ASP A 67 -10.81 -12.04 9.98
N ARG A 68 -10.79 -11.82 8.67
CA ARG A 68 -9.82 -12.41 7.72
C ARG A 68 -8.83 -11.37 7.24
N LEU A 69 -7.57 -11.76 7.13
CA LEU A 69 -6.52 -11.05 6.42
C LEU A 69 -6.20 -11.83 5.15
N VAL A 70 -6.53 -11.26 4.00
CA VAL A 70 -6.25 -11.86 2.69
C VAL A 70 -4.98 -11.24 2.14
N ILE A 71 -4.00 -12.08 1.77
CA ILE A 71 -2.79 -11.66 1.05
C ILE A 71 -2.75 -12.43 -0.27
N LEU A 72 -2.79 -11.68 -1.37
CA LEU A 72 -2.65 -12.19 -2.71
C LEU A 72 -1.32 -11.73 -3.28
N VAL A 73 -0.58 -12.68 -3.83
CA VAL A 73 0.64 -12.40 -4.58
C VAL A 73 0.49 -12.90 -6.00
N GLU A 74 0.83 -12.07 -6.97
CA GLU A 74 0.84 -12.47 -8.37
C GLU A 74 2.14 -13.22 -8.65
N ALA A 75 2.01 -14.44 -9.13
CA ALA A 75 3.08 -15.16 -9.79
C ALA A 75 3.00 -14.88 -11.29
N GLN A 76 4.07 -14.32 -11.85
CA GLN A 76 4.31 -14.22 -13.29
C GLN A 76 4.12 -15.60 -13.97
N SER A 77 4.01 -15.65 -15.29
CA SER A 77 3.76 -16.90 -16.04
C SER A 77 4.77 -18.04 -15.78
N THR A 78 5.93 -17.71 -15.21
CA THR A 78 6.92 -18.68 -14.73
C THR A 78 6.56 -19.18 -13.33
N TRP A 79 6.38 -20.50 -13.21
CA TRP A 79 6.15 -21.15 -11.93
C TRP A 79 7.38 -21.06 -11.02
N SER A 80 7.17 -20.71 -9.75
CA SER A 80 8.22 -20.71 -8.74
C SER A 80 7.64 -20.82 -7.34
N GLU A 81 8.13 -21.78 -6.57
CA GLU A 81 7.79 -22.04 -5.18
C GLU A 81 8.40 -20.99 -4.23
N ASN A 82 9.40 -20.22 -4.71
CA ASN A 82 10.00 -19.09 -3.99
C ASN A 82 8.98 -18.00 -3.63
N ILE A 83 7.81 -18.00 -4.27
CA ILE A 83 6.67 -17.14 -3.92
C ILE A 83 6.24 -17.30 -2.44
N LEU A 84 6.46 -18.48 -1.86
CA LEU A 84 6.17 -18.75 -0.45
C LEU A 84 7.08 -17.96 0.51
N ILE A 85 8.33 -17.69 0.13
CA ILE A 85 9.24 -16.84 0.93
C ILE A 85 8.68 -15.42 1.01
N ARG A 86 8.19 -14.90 -0.13
CA ARG A 86 7.57 -13.57 -0.21
C ARG A 86 6.30 -13.50 0.64
N LEU A 87 5.43 -14.51 0.58
CA LEU A 87 4.24 -14.60 1.44
C LEU A 87 4.59 -14.63 2.92
N LEU A 88 5.61 -15.39 3.33
CA LEU A 88 6.07 -15.45 4.72
C LEU A 88 6.50 -14.07 5.23
N MET A 89 7.27 -13.34 4.43
CA MET A 89 7.73 -11.99 4.78
C MET A 89 6.57 -10.99 4.86
N TYR A 90 5.64 -11.03 3.91
CA TYR A 90 4.46 -10.17 3.92
C TYR A 90 3.54 -10.45 5.09
N LEU A 91 3.30 -11.72 5.42
CA LEU A 91 2.46 -12.09 6.55
C LEU A 91 3.03 -11.54 7.86
N GLY A 92 4.33 -11.78 8.11
CA GLY A 92 5.00 -11.30 9.32
C GLY A 92 4.95 -9.79 9.46
N LYS A 93 5.30 -9.06 8.38
CA LYS A 93 5.28 -7.59 8.36
C LYS A 93 3.86 -7.03 8.51
N THR A 94 2.89 -7.65 7.86
CA THR A 94 1.48 -7.21 7.91
C THR A 94 0.92 -7.34 9.32
N TYR A 95 1.15 -8.48 9.99
CA TYR A 95 0.74 -8.63 11.38
C TYR A 95 1.51 -7.70 12.33
N GLN A 96 2.81 -7.48 12.11
CA GLN A 96 3.56 -6.51 12.87
C GLN A 96 2.91 -5.12 12.76
N ASN A 97 2.66 -4.64 11.55
CA ASN A 97 2.03 -3.34 11.32
C ASN A 97 0.62 -3.28 11.96
N TYR A 98 -0.20 -4.34 11.79
CA TYR A 98 -1.54 -4.45 12.37
C TYR A 98 -1.53 -4.35 13.90
N ILE A 99 -0.60 -5.04 14.57
CA ILE A 99 -0.49 -5.04 16.03
C ILE A 99 0.05 -3.70 16.53
N TYR A 100 1.07 -3.14 15.87
CA TYR A 100 1.72 -1.91 16.33
C TYR A 100 0.89 -0.65 16.08
N ALA A 101 -0.03 -0.68 15.11
CA ALA A 101 -1.02 0.37 14.90
C ALA A 101 -2.04 0.48 16.05
N ARG A 102 -2.19 -0.57 16.87
CA ARG A 102 -3.19 -0.67 17.93
C ARG A 102 -2.53 -0.77 19.30
N SER A 103 -2.57 0.33 20.05
CA SER A 103 -1.91 0.45 21.37
C SER A 103 -2.31 -0.66 22.34
N GLU A 104 -3.57 -1.08 22.32
CA GLU A 104 -4.10 -2.17 23.14
C GLU A 104 -3.51 -3.55 22.77
N LEU A 105 -3.35 -3.85 21.48
CA LEU A 105 -2.74 -5.11 21.04
C LEU A 105 -1.24 -5.13 21.33
N LYS A 106 -0.58 -4.01 21.09
CA LYS A 106 0.84 -3.83 21.42
C LYS A 106 1.10 -4.02 22.91
N ALA A 107 0.28 -3.46 23.78
CA ALA A 107 0.40 -3.67 25.22
C ALA A 107 0.19 -5.14 25.60
N ARG A 108 -0.76 -5.82 24.95
CA ARG A 108 -1.05 -7.24 25.20
C ARG A 108 0.05 -8.21 24.79
N LEU A 109 0.96 -7.84 23.88
CA LEU A 109 2.15 -8.65 23.55
C LEU A 109 3.02 -8.95 24.78
N TYR A 110 2.94 -8.10 25.82
CA TYR A 110 3.69 -8.24 27.07
C TYR A 110 2.81 -8.73 28.23
N SER A 111 1.65 -9.30 27.92
CA SER A 111 0.68 -9.81 28.89
C SER A 111 0.41 -11.30 28.68
N GLU A 112 -0.12 -11.97 29.71
CA GLU A 112 -0.53 -13.38 29.61
C GLU A 112 -1.78 -13.58 28.74
N ALA A 113 -2.56 -12.51 28.49
CA ALA A 113 -3.77 -12.57 27.71
C ALA A 113 -3.48 -12.70 26.21
N LYS A 114 -3.98 -13.77 25.59
CA LYS A 114 -3.83 -14.02 24.15
C LYS A 114 -4.42 -12.87 23.32
N ILE A 115 -3.63 -12.36 22.38
CA ILE A 115 -4.11 -11.39 21.38
C ILE A 115 -5.01 -12.08 20.35
N LYS A 116 -6.00 -11.33 19.86
CA LYS A 116 -6.80 -11.72 18.69
C LYS A 116 -6.25 -10.97 17.49
N ILE A 117 -5.82 -11.72 16.47
CA ILE A 117 -5.41 -11.21 15.17
C ILE A 117 -6.31 -11.83 14.10
N PRO A 118 -6.48 -11.17 12.94
CA PRO A 118 -7.23 -11.74 11.83
C PRO A 118 -6.65 -13.10 11.41
N LYS A 119 -7.48 -13.97 10.84
CA LYS A 119 -7.03 -15.24 10.25
C LYS A 119 -6.43 -14.95 8.87
N ALA A 120 -5.18 -15.35 8.65
CA ALA A 120 -4.55 -15.16 7.36
C ALA A 120 -5.00 -16.19 6.34
N GLU A 121 -5.26 -15.70 5.14
CA GLU A 121 -5.53 -16.48 3.93
C GLU A 121 -4.57 -16.02 2.85
N LEU A 122 -3.82 -16.95 2.31
CA LEU A 122 -2.69 -16.67 1.43
C LEU A 122 -2.98 -17.29 0.08
N TYR A 123 -2.94 -16.45 -0.95
CA TYR A 123 -3.27 -16.84 -2.31
C TYR A 123 -2.13 -16.48 -3.26
N VAL A 124 -1.84 -17.41 -4.17
CA VAL A 124 -0.95 -17.19 -5.31
C VAL A 124 -1.80 -17.18 -6.56
N ILE A 125 -1.91 -16.04 -7.23
CA ILE A 125 -2.56 -15.97 -8.55
C ILE A 125 -1.51 -16.40 -9.58
N TYR A 126 -1.75 -17.53 -10.24
CA TYR A 126 -0.86 -18.04 -11.28
C TYR A 126 -1.52 -17.89 -12.66
N ALA A 127 -0.92 -17.03 -13.50
CA ALA A 127 -1.41 -16.74 -14.84
C ALA A 127 -0.90 -17.71 -15.93
N GLY A 128 -0.05 -18.67 -15.56
CA GLY A 128 0.48 -19.68 -16.49
C GLY A 128 -0.42 -20.93 -16.59
N PRO A 129 -0.10 -21.86 -17.50
CA PRO A 129 -0.86 -23.09 -17.66
C PRO A 129 -0.74 -24.00 -16.43
N GLN A 130 -1.89 -24.46 -15.91
CA GLN A 130 -1.97 -25.34 -14.74
C GLN A 130 -1.09 -26.59 -14.89
N GLY A 131 -1.34 -27.42 -15.91
CA GLY A 131 -0.60 -28.67 -16.11
C GLY A 131 -0.66 -29.58 -14.86
N HIS A 132 0.50 -30.01 -14.36
CA HIS A 132 0.61 -30.84 -13.14
C HIS A 132 0.94 -30.05 -11.87
N LYS A 133 0.78 -28.73 -11.89
CA LYS A 133 1.11 -27.88 -10.74
C LYS A 133 0.08 -28.10 -9.62
N PRO A 134 0.51 -28.06 -8.35
CA PRO A 134 -0.39 -28.23 -7.21
C PRO A 134 -1.22 -26.96 -6.94
N SER A 135 -2.47 -27.15 -6.51
CA SER A 135 -3.36 -26.07 -6.09
C SER A 135 -3.07 -25.56 -4.67
N VAL A 136 -2.14 -26.18 -3.95
CA VAL A 136 -1.73 -25.83 -2.60
C VAL A 136 -0.22 -25.93 -2.51
N LEU A 137 0.41 -24.91 -1.93
CA LEU A 137 1.84 -24.86 -1.66
C LEU A 137 2.06 -24.83 -0.15
N SER A 138 2.99 -25.65 0.34
CA SER A 138 3.41 -25.68 1.75
C SER A 138 4.85 -25.20 1.87
N PHE A 139 5.08 -24.16 2.68
CA PHE A 139 6.44 -23.70 2.97
C PHE A 139 7.27 -24.79 3.63
N LYS A 140 6.65 -25.62 4.48
CA LYS A 140 7.34 -26.73 5.10
C LYS A 140 7.83 -27.73 4.05
N ASP A 141 6.95 -28.18 3.18
CA ASP A 141 7.27 -29.23 2.20
C ASP A 141 8.31 -28.76 1.19
N GLU A 142 8.22 -27.52 0.73
CA GLU A 142 9.12 -26.97 -0.28
C GLU A 142 10.51 -26.57 0.26
N PHE A 143 10.60 -26.15 1.53
CA PHE A 143 11.85 -25.56 2.07
C PHE A 143 12.43 -26.24 3.31
N LEU A 144 11.61 -26.90 4.14
CA LEU A 144 12.03 -27.37 5.46
C LEU A 144 12.01 -28.90 5.61
N GLY A 145 11.28 -29.62 4.75
CA GLY A 145 11.10 -31.06 4.84
C GLY A 145 10.31 -31.51 6.07
N GLU A 146 10.28 -32.83 6.31
CA GLU A 146 9.39 -33.47 7.30
C GLU A 146 9.57 -32.96 8.75
N GLU A 147 10.79 -32.60 9.13
CA GLU A 147 11.12 -32.13 10.48
C GLU A 147 10.80 -30.65 10.73
N GLY A 148 10.42 -29.90 9.68
CA GLY A 148 10.11 -28.48 9.73
C GLY A 148 9.03 -28.13 10.76
N LYS A 149 9.25 -27.02 11.49
CA LYS A 149 8.37 -26.56 12.59
C LYS A 149 7.47 -25.39 12.22
N VAL A 150 7.67 -24.81 11.05
CA VAL A 150 6.90 -23.69 10.52
C VAL A 150 6.28 -24.14 9.22
N ASP A 151 4.98 -23.94 9.07
CA ASP A 151 4.30 -24.21 7.82
C ASP A 151 3.37 -23.06 7.48
N LEU A 152 3.63 -22.45 6.34
CA LEU A 152 2.80 -21.44 5.72
C LEU A 152 2.20 -22.08 4.48
N ILE A 153 0.87 -22.12 4.44
CA ILE A 153 0.12 -22.76 3.36
C ILE A 153 -0.49 -21.68 2.50
N ALA A 154 -0.27 -21.77 1.19
CA ALA A 154 -0.84 -20.87 0.20
C ALA A 154 -1.69 -21.65 -0.81
N ASN A 155 -2.88 -21.13 -1.10
CA ASN A 155 -3.74 -21.67 -2.14
C ASN A 155 -3.34 -21.05 -3.48
N VAL A 156 -3.09 -21.89 -4.47
CA VAL A 156 -2.78 -21.45 -5.84
C VAL A 156 -4.08 -21.37 -6.61
N ILE A 157 -4.36 -20.19 -7.14
CA ILE A 157 -5.49 -19.94 -8.00
C ILE A 157 -4.98 -19.83 -9.43
N TYR A 158 -5.41 -20.77 -10.26
CA TYR A 158 -5.16 -20.73 -11.68
C TYR A 158 -6.11 -19.71 -12.29
N ALA A 159 -5.56 -18.60 -12.74
CA ALA A 159 -6.38 -17.49 -13.22
C ALA A 159 -7.14 -17.92 -14.47
N ASP A 160 -8.46 -17.98 -14.37
CA ASP A 160 -9.36 -18.03 -15.53
C ASP A 160 -9.58 -16.61 -16.08
N GLU A 161 -10.35 -16.48 -17.16
CA GLU A 161 -10.56 -15.18 -17.79
C GLU A 161 -11.32 -14.20 -16.89
N GLU A 162 -12.22 -14.69 -16.03
CA GLU A 162 -13.01 -13.86 -15.12
C GLU A 162 -12.13 -13.30 -13.99
N LEU A 163 -11.33 -14.13 -13.34
CA LEU A 163 -10.41 -13.69 -12.29
C LEU A 163 -9.29 -12.81 -12.85
N LYS A 164 -8.79 -13.11 -14.06
CA LYS A 164 -7.84 -12.22 -14.76
C LYS A 164 -8.45 -10.84 -15.00
N GLN A 165 -9.72 -10.79 -15.41
CA GLN A 165 -10.43 -9.54 -15.63
C GLN A 165 -10.62 -8.78 -14.31
N ALA A 166 -11.20 -9.40 -13.28
CA ALA A 166 -11.44 -8.74 -11.99
C ALA A 166 -10.15 -8.23 -11.33
N TYR A 167 -9.08 -9.03 -11.39
CA TYR A 167 -7.77 -8.62 -10.88
C TYR A 167 -7.10 -7.55 -11.76
N GLY A 168 -7.30 -7.61 -13.08
CA GLY A 168 -6.87 -6.59 -14.04
C GLY A 168 -7.55 -5.23 -13.78
N ASP A 169 -8.88 -5.24 -13.64
CA ASP A 169 -9.70 -4.05 -13.36
C ASP A 169 -9.30 -3.42 -12.03
N TYR A 170 -9.13 -4.25 -10.99
CA TYR A 170 -8.60 -3.78 -9.70
C TYR A 170 -7.25 -3.09 -9.89
N ARG A 171 -6.29 -3.73 -10.57
CA ARG A 171 -4.95 -3.15 -10.79
C ARG A 171 -4.98 -1.83 -11.56
N GLU A 172 -5.79 -1.76 -12.62
CA GLU A 172 -5.96 -0.55 -13.42
C GLU A 172 -6.50 0.59 -12.58
N SER A 173 -7.56 0.35 -11.78
CA SER A 173 -8.15 1.37 -10.89
C SER A 173 -7.12 1.96 -9.92
N ILE A 174 -6.24 1.12 -9.35
CA ILE A 174 -5.17 1.57 -8.45
C ILE A 174 -4.09 2.34 -9.19
N GLY A 175 -3.76 1.94 -10.41
CA GLY A 175 -2.82 2.65 -11.27
C GLY A 175 -3.30 4.06 -11.60
N GLU A 176 -4.56 4.20 -11.98
CA GLU A 176 -5.18 5.49 -12.30
C GLU A 176 -5.22 6.43 -11.09
N GLU A 177 -5.69 5.95 -9.93
CA GLU A 177 -5.81 6.77 -8.73
C GLU A 177 -4.44 7.28 -8.26
N ARG A 178 -3.42 6.41 -8.28
CA ARG A 178 -2.03 6.81 -8.00
C ARG A 178 -1.55 7.86 -9.00
N GLY A 179 -1.83 7.69 -10.28
CA GLY A 179 -1.48 8.65 -11.33
C GLY A 179 -2.10 10.03 -11.08
N LYS A 180 -3.39 10.08 -10.71
CA LYS A 180 -4.11 11.31 -10.36
C LYS A 180 -3.48 12.00 -9.14
N GLN A 181 -3.24 11.26 -8.06
CA GLN A 181 -2.66 11.80 -6.82
C GLN A 181 -1.23 12.33 -7.04
N GLN A 182 -0.38 11.57 -7.75
CA GLN A 182 0.96 12.02 -8.11
C GLN A 182 0.91 13.25 -9.01
N GLY A 183 0.01 13.26 -10.00
CA GLY A 183 -0.21 14.40 -10.89
C GLY A 183 -0.67 15.66 -10.14
N LEU A 184 -1.60 15.51 -9.19
CA LEU A 184 -2.07 16.61 -8.34
C LEU A 184 -0.94 17.14 -7.45
N GLN A 185 -0.18 16.25 -6.79
CA GLN A 185 0.94 16.65 -5.94
C GLN A 185 2.01 17.40 -6.73
N LEU A 186 2.39 16.88 -7.90
CA LEU A 186 3.32 17.55 -8.82
C LEU A 186 2.76 18.88 -9.32
N GLY A 187 1.46 18.96 -9.61
CA GLY A 187 0.77 20.18 -10.03
C GLY A 187 0.78 21.25 -8.94
N LEU A 188 0.45 20.89 -7.71
CA LEU A 188 0.50 21.79 -6.55
C LEU A 188 1.94 22.27 -6.28
N GLN A 189 2.92 21.37 -6.36
CA GLN A 189 4.32 21.73 -6.18
C GLN A 189 4.81 22.67 -7.28
N LYS A 190 4.51 22.38 -8.56
CA LYS A 190 4.84 23.25 -9.70
C LYS A 190 4.13 24.59 -9.62
N GLY A 191 2.86 24.63 -9.20
CA GLY A 191 2.11 25.86 -8.99
C GLY A 191 2.76 26.73 -7.91
N ALA A 192 3.06 26.15 -6.75
CA ALA A 192 3.77 26.84 -5.68
C ALA A 192 5.17 27.32 -6.13
N ASP A 193 5.89 26.51 -6.91
CA ASP A 193 7.20 26.88 -7.46
C ASP A 193 7.13 28.00 -8.51
N ASN A 194 6.03 28.12 -9.26
CA ASN A 194 5.82 29.17 -10.25
C ASN A 194 5.37 30.51 -9.62
N GLU A 195 4.60 30.47 -8.53
CA GLU A 195 4.13 31.68 -7.83
C GLU A 195 5.21 32.28 -6.91
N ARG A 196 6.06 31.44 -6.31
CA ARG A 196 7.10 31.88 -5.37
C ARG A 196 8.03 32.96 -5.93
N PRO A 197 8.55 32.87 -7.17
CA PRO A 197 9.35 33.94 -7.77
C PRO A 197 8.63 35.29 -7.83
N CYS A 198 7.33 35.29 -8.16
CA CYS A 198 6.53 36.52 -8.21
C CYS A 198 6.34 37.13 -6.81
N ASN A 199 6.12 36.28 -5.79
CA ASN A 199 6.02 36.72 -4.40
C ASN A 199 7.36 37.28 -3.89
N ILE A 200 8.50 36.65 -4.23
CA ILE A 200 9.83 37.16 -3.89
C ILE A 200 10.05 38.53 -4.53
N ARG A 201 9.76 38.69 -5.84
CA ARG A 201 9.85 39.98 -6.54
C ARG A 201 8.98 41.05 -5.89
N SER A 202 7.73 40.72 -5.55
CA SER A 202 6.80 41.67 -4.92
C SER A 202 7.29 42.16 -3.56
N VAL A 203 7.88 41.27 -2.75
CA VAL A 203 8.48 41.62 -1.45
C VAL A 203 9.75 42.46 -1.64
N MET A 204 10.63 42.09 -2.59
CA MET A 204 11.81 42.89 -2.93
C MET A 204 11.43 44.31 -3.33
N GLU A 205 10.43 44.48 -4.20
CA GLU A 205 9.95 45.78 -4.67
C GLU A 205 9.29 46.59 -3.56
N SER A 206 8.45 45.96 -2.74
CA SER A 206 7.69 46.65 -1.69
C SER A 206 8.57 47.16 -0.55
N PHE A 207 9.63 46.42 -0.21
CA PHE A 207 10.50 46.73 0.93
C PHE A 207 11.89 47.24 0.53
N GLY A 208 12.25 47.21 -0.76
CA GLY A 208 13.56 47.64 -1.24
C GLY A 208 14.71 46.77 -0.74
N ILE A 209 14.45 45.47 -0.54
CA ILE A 209 15.39 44.51 0.07
C ILE A 209 15.96 43.54 -0.97
N SER A 210 17.05 42.86 -0.62
CA SER A 210 17.64 41.83 -1.45
C SER A 210 16.73 40.60 -1.61
N ALA A 211 16.98 39.80 -2.65
CA ALA A 211 16.25 38.54 -2.86
C ALA A 211 16.43 37.56 -1.69
N GLU A 212 17.63 37.50 -1.09
CA GLU A 212 17.94 36.64 0.06
C GLU A 212 17.16 37.07 1.31
N GLU A 213 17.08 38.38 1.57
CA GLU A 213 16.25 38.93 2.65
C GLU A 213 14.76 38.69 2.41
N ALA A 214 14.28 38.89 1.18
CA ALA A 214 12.89 38.60 0.80
C ALA A 214 12.53 37.12 0.98
N MET A 215 13.42 36.21 0.58
CA MET A 215 13.25 34.76 0.78
C MET A 215 13.26 34.39 2.28
N SER A 216 14.09 35.03 3.09
CA SER A 216 14.12 34.86 4.54
C SER A 216 12.81 35.32 5.21
N ILE A 217 12.26 36.48 4.79
CA ILE A 217 10.96 36.99 5.24
C ILE A 217 9.82 36.02 4.87
N LEU A 218 9.87 35.47 3.65
CA LEU A 218 8.91 34.46 3.18
C LEU A 218 9.14 33.07 3.81
N LYS A 219 10.12 32.93 4.71
CA LYS A 219 10.50 31.69 5.40
C LYS A 219 10.80 30.55 4.42
N ILE A 220 11.37 30.89 3.27
CA ILE A 220 11.88 29.90 2.33
C ILE A 220 13.11 29.23 2.98
N PRO A 221 13.23 27.89 2.96
CA PRO A 221 14.41 27.22 3.48
C PRO A 221 15.69 27.65 2.74
N GLU A 222 16.78 27.92 3.47
CA GLU A 222 18.06 28.37 2.88
C GLU A 222 18.61 27.42 1.81
N ASN A 223 18.37 26.12 1.95
CA ASN A 223 18.76 25.12 0.95
C ASN A 223 18.04 25.25 -0.40
N GLN A 224 16.99 26.09 -0.50
CA GLN A 224 16.28 26.41 -1.73
C GLN A 224 16.65 27.78 -2.31
N PHE A 225 17.48 28.58 -1.63
CA PHE A 225 17.81 29.95 -2.07
C PHE A 225 18.50 29.94 -3.43
N ALA A 226 19.49 29.07 -3.64
CA ALA A 226 20.19 28.96 -4.92
C ALA A 226 19.23 28.69 -6.08
N ARG A 227 18.23 27.80 -5.87
CA ARG A 227 17.21 27.45 -6.86
C ARG A 227 16.35 28.66 -7.24
N TYR A 228 15.84 29.42 -6.26
CA TYR A 228 15.00 30.57 -6.56
C TYR A 228 15.81 31.78 -7.07
N MET A 229 17.06 31.94 -6.67
CA MET A 229 17.98 32.94 -7.23
C MET A 229 18.20 32.73 -8.73
N GLU A 230 18.27 31.49 -9.22
CA GLU A 230 18.32 31.22 -10.66
C GLU A 230 17.03 31.58 -11.39
N LEU A 231 15.87 31.33 -10.76
CA LEU A 231 14.54 31.62 -11.32
C LEU A 231 14.19 33.11 -11.30
N LEU A 232 14.92 33.93 -10.54
CA LEU A 232 14.69 35.37 -10.41
C LEU A 232 15.47 36.21 -11.42
N LYS A 233 16.49 35.64 -12.07
CA LYS A 233 17.22 36.25 -13.19
C LYS A 233 16.31 36.53 -14.39
#